data_AF-A0A1G8PX93-F1
#
_entry.id   AF-A0A1G8PX93-F1
#
_cell.length_a   1.000
_cell.length_b   1.000
_cell.length_c   1.000
_cell.angle_alpha   90.00
_cell.angle_beta   90.00
_cell.angle_gamma   90.00
#
_symmetry.space_group_name_H-M   'P 1'
#
loop_
_entity.id
_entity.type
_entity.pdbx_description
1 polymer ?
#
loop_
_entity_poly.entity_id
_entity_poly.type
_entity_poly.pdbx_seq_one_letter_code
_entity_poly.pdbx_strand_id
1 'polypeptide(L)'
;MRSHLLIFEGHEIAIRYTTDDRPWLDAPTLCNLLGYADWRRALLEHCHPADILFGDDEIPQAFISLDALQRLSTQAASPQALRVHQWLGRLQRP
;
A
#
# COMPACT_ATOMS: atom_id res chain seq x y z
N MET A 1 -4.53 -17.33 -0.64
CA MET A 1 -4.59 -15.89 -0.30
C MET A 1 -5.98 -15.39 -0.59
N ARG A 2 -6.56 -14.57 0.30
CA ARG A 2 -7.82 -13.87 0.04
C ARG A 2 -7.51 -12.48 -0.50
N SER A 3 -8.25 -12.03 -1.50
CA SER A 3 -8.13 -10.68 -2.06
C SER A 3 -9.45 -9.95 -1.96
N HIS A 4 -9.39 -8.68 -1.59
CA HIS A 4 -10.54 -7.79 -1.49
C HIS A 4 -10.18 -6.43 -2.13
N LEU A 5 -11.18 -5.75 -2.67
CA LEU A 5 -11.05 -4.38 -3.14
C LEU A 5 -11.67 -3.45 -2.10
N LEU A 6 -10.97 -2.38 -1.75
CA LEU A 6 -11.51 -1.29 -0.95
C LEU A 6 -11.49 0.00 -1.76
N ILE A 7 -12.56 0.78 -1.63
CA ILE A 7 -12.63 2.11 -2.23
C ILE A 7 -12.04 3.14 -1.26
N PHE A 8 -11.04 3.88 -1.72
CA PHE A 8 -10.47 5.02 -1.02
C PHE A 8 -10.39 6.21 -1.99
N GLU A 9 -11.07 7.31 -1.66
CA GLU A 9 -11.12 8.51 -2.51
C GLU A 9 -11.45 8.23 -3.99
N GLY A 10 -12.37 7.29 -4.24
CA GLY A 10 -12.77 6.90 -5.59
C GLY A 10 -11.79 5.96 -6.32
N HIS A 11 -10.72 5.52 -5.66
CA HIS A 11 -9.77 4.56 -6.19
C HIS A 11 -9.99 3.17 -5.58
N GLU A 12 -9.97 2.16 -6.43
CA GLU A 12 -9.97 0.77 -6.01
C GLU A 12 -8.56 0.37 -5.55
N ILE A 13 -8.43 0.03 -4.28
CA ILE A 13 -7.19 -0.46 -3.70
C ILE A 13 -7.35 -1.96 -3.46
N ALA A 14 -6.53 -2.74 -4.16
CA ALA A 14 -6.46 -4.17 -3.91
C ALA A 14 -5.73 -4.47 -2.60
N ILE A 15 -6.32 -5.33 -1.78
CA ILE A 15 -5.76 -5.82 -0.53
C ILE A 15 -5.70 -7.34 -0.60
N ARG A 16 -4.51 -7.89 -0.36
CA ARG A 16 -4.27 -9.33 -0.23
C ARG A 16 -3.99 -9.68 1.22
N TYR A 17 -4.50 -10.82 1.65
CA TYR A 17 -4.22 -11.38 2.97
C TYR A 17 -3.34 -12.61 2.81
N THR A 18 -2.21 -12.61 3.51
CA THR A 18 -1.36 -13.80 3.65
C THR A 18 -1.96 -14.78 4.65
N THR A 19 -1.32 -15.94 4.82
CA THR A 19 -1.75 -17.00 5.76
C THR A 19 -1.82 -16.52 7.21
N ASP A 20 -1.09 -15.46 7.55
CA ASP A 20 -1.06 -14.87 8.90
C ASP A 20 -2.13 -13.78 9.07
N ASP A 21 -3.10 -13.68 8.15
CA ASP A 21 -4.15 -12.65 8.09
C ASP A 21 -3.61 -11.21 8.08
N ARG A 22 -2.35 -11.02 7.69
CA ARG A 22 -1.76 -9.69 7.52
C ARG A 22 -2.16 -9.11 6.17
N PRO A 23 -2.65 -7.84 6.12
CA PRO A 23 -3.01 -7.20 4.88
C PRO A 23 -1.78 -6.66 4.14
N TRP A 24 -1.82 -6.84 2.82
CA TRP A 24 -0.84 -6.37 1.85
C TRP A 24 -1.56 -5.53 0.82
N LEU A 25 -1.13 -4.28 0.65
CA LEU A 25 -1.88 -3.27 -0.07
C LEU A 25 -1.23 -2.93 -1.41
N ASP A 26 -2.06 -2.64 -2.42
CA ASP A 26 -1.64 -2.30 -3.76
C ASP A 26 -0.70 -1.09 -3.82
N ALA A 27 0.59 -1.36 -4.04
CA ALA A 27 1.63 -0.35 -3.89
C ALA A 27 1.59 0.73 -4.98
N PRO A 28 1.45 0.41 -6.28
CA PRO A 28 1.33 1.43 -7.33
C PRO A 28 0.20 2.43 -7.10
N THR A 29 -1.01 1.96 -6.77
CA THR A 29 -2.16 2.84 -6.53
C THR A 29 -1.93 3.74 -5.32
N LEU A 30 -1.39 3.20 -4.22
CA LEU A 30 -1.08 3.97 -3.03
C LEU A 30 0.04 4.99 -3.24
N CYS A 31 1.11 4.62 -3.94
CA CYS A 31 2.19 5.56 -4.29
C CYS A 31 1.66 6.72 -5.15
N ASN A 32 0.81 6.43 -6.14
CA ASN A 32 0.18 7.46 -6.96
C ASN A 32 -0.70 8.40 -6.11
N LEU A 33 -1.52 7.85 -5.21
CA LEU A 33 -2.36 8.63 -4.28
C LEU A 33 -1.52 9.52 -3.35
N LEU A 34 -0.36 9.03 -2.92
CA LEU A 34 0.59 9.79 -2.12
C LEU A 34 1.38 10.83 -2.93
N GLY A 35 1.22 10.87 -4.25
CA GLY A 35 1.84 11.85 -5.14
C GLY A 35 3.25 11.45 -5.63
N TYR A 36 3.66 10.19 -5.45
CA TYR A 36 4.90 9.70 -6.02
C TYR A 36 4.74 9.45 -7.52
N ALA A 37 5.50 10.18 -8.34
CA ALA A 37 5.47 10.03 -9.80
C ALA A 37 6.05 8.70 -10.29
N ASP A 38 6.97 8.11 -9.53
CA ASP A 38 7.56 6.80 -9.78
C ASP A 38 7.41 5.93 -8.53
N TRP A 39 6.41 5.06 -8.56
CA TRP A 39 6.13 4.16 -7.44
C TRP A 39 7.28 3.19 -7.19
N ARG A 40 8.00 2.70 -8.22
CA ARG A 40 9.10 1.75 -8.04
C ARG A 40 10.24 2.40 -7.28
N ARG A 41 10.58 3.63 -7.68
CA ARG A 41 11.59 4.43 -7.01
C ARG A 41 11.19 4.74 -5.57
N ALA A 42 9.94 5.12 -5.33
CA ALA A 42 9.44 5.38 -3.97
C ALA A 42 9.56 4.14 -3.06
N LEU A 43 9.24 2.95 -3.57
CA LEU A 43 9.43 1.70 -2.82
C LEU A 43 10.90 1.44 -2.51
N LEU A 44 11.80 1.63 -3.48
CA LEU A 44 13.24 1.45 -3.28
C LEU A 44 13.83 2.44 -2.27
N GLU A 45 13.35 3.68 -2.24
CA GLU A 45 13.87 4.74 -1.39
C GLU A 45 13.30 4.69 0.05
N HIS A 46 12.07 4.20 0.23
CA HIS A 46 11.33 4.36 1.50
C HIS A 46 10.87 3.04 2.15
N CYS A 47 10.90 1.92 1.45
CA CYS A 47 10.44 0.64 1.97
C CYS A 47 11.60 -0.33 2.20
N HIS A 48 11.49 -1.17 3.23
CA HIS A 48 12.39 -2.31 3.36
C HIS A 48 11.93 -3.42 2.40
N PRO A 49 12.87 -4.20 1.82
CA PRO A 49 12.52 -5.32 0.96
C PRO A 49 11.57 -6.34 1.59
N ALA A 50 11.66 -6.55 2.91
CA ALA A 50 10.79 -7.46 3.67
C ALA A 50 9.32 -6.99 3.73
N ASP A 51 9.06 -5.71 3.45
CA ASP A 51 7.74 -5.11 3.46
C ASP A 51 7.13 -5.00 2.05
N ILE A 52 7.74 -5.65 1.06
CA ILE A 52 7.27 -5.69 -0.33
C ILE A 52 7.01 -7.14 -0.72
N LEU A 53 5.83 -7.40 -1.25
CA LEU A 53 5.43 -8.69 -1.80
C LEU A 53 5.09 -8.52 -3.27
N PHE A 54 5.66 -9.37 -4.12
CA PHE A 54 5.28 -9.44 -5.52
C PHE A 54 4.24 -10.54 -5.69
N GLY A 55 3.15 -10.23 -6.39
CA GLY A 55 2.15 -11.23 -6.74
C GLY A 55 2.70 -12.26 -7.71
N ASP A 56 2.13 -13.47 -7.69
CA ASP A 56 2.50 -14.58 -8.59
C ASP A 56 1.89 -14.46 -10.00
N ASP A 57 1.42 -13.26 -10.38
CA ASP A 57 0.80 -12.99 -11.67
C ASP A 57 1.87 -12.88 -12.78
N GLU A 58 1.51 -13.14 -14.05
CA GLU A 58 2.43 -13.01 -15.21
C GLU A 58 3.11 -11.63 -15.28
N ILE A 59 2.42 -10.60 -14.78
CA ILE A 59 2.99 -9.29 -14.47
C ILE A 59 2.89 -9.11 -12.95
N PRO A 60 3.98 -9.30 -12.18
CA PRO A 60 3.91 -9.31 -10.74
C PRO A 60 3.54 -7.92 -10.20
N GLN A 61 2.32 -7.79 -9.68
CA GLN A 61 1.88 -6.58 -8.99
C GLN A 61 2.59 -6.48 -7.64
N ALA A 62 3.12 -5.30 -7.32
CA ALA A 62 3.76 -5.04 -6.04
C ALA A 62 2.71 -4.69 -4.97
N PHE A 63 2.80 -5.37 -3.83
CA PHE A 63 2.04 -5.08 -2.63
C PHE A 63 2.99 -4.67 -1.51
N ILE A 64 2.52 -3.81 -0.61
CA ILE A 64 3.27 -3.35 0.55
C ILE A 64 2.58 -3.69 1.86
N SER A 65 3.36 -3.89 2.92
CA SER A 65 2.83 -4.02 4.27
C SER A 65 2.23 -2.70 4.78
N LEU A 66 1.46 -2.75 5.86
CA LEU A 66 0.99 -1.55 6.55
C LEU A 66 2.16 -0.67 7.03
N ASP A 67 3.26 -1.28 7.47
CA ASP A 67 4.45 -0.55 7.94
C ASP A 67 5.15 0.20 6.79
N ALA A 68 5.23 -0.41 5.60
CA ALA A 68 5.71 0.27 4.40
C ALA A 68 4.80 1.43 4.00
N LEU A 69 3.48 1.24 4.04
CA LEU A 69 2.54 2.32 3.74
C LEU A 69 2.66 3.48 4.74
N GLN A 70 2.83 3.18 6.03
CA GLN A 70 3.04 4.21 7.06
C GLN A 70 4.33 5.00 6.82
N ARG A 71 5.42 4.35 6.39
CA ARG A 71 6.67 5.04 6.03
C ARG A 71 6.48 5.93 4.81
N LEU A 72 5.86 5.41 3.75
CA LEU A 72 5.58 6.17 2.53
C LEU A 72 4.73 7.40 2.83
N SER A 73 3.64 7.25 3.59
CA SER A 73 2.78 8.38 3.92
C SER A 73 3.46 9.41 4.83
N THR A 74 4.37 8.98 5.72
CA THR A 74 5.16 9.91 6.54
C THR A 74 6.14 10.74 5.71
N GLN A 75 6.69 10.17 4.63
CA GLN A 75 7.66 10.85 3.75
C GLN A 75 6.99 11.63 2.61
N ALA A 76 5.71 11.34 2.32
CA ALA A 76 4.97 12.01 1.27
C ALA A 76 4.64 13.46 1.67
N ALA A 77 4.94 14.41 0.77
CA ALA A 77 4.61 15.82 0.96
C ALA A 77 3.15 16.17 0.58
N SER A 78 2.27 15.18 0.43
CA SER A 78 0.92 15.36 -0.11
C SER A 78 -0.15 15.48 0.99
N PRO A 79 -1.20 16.30 0.81
CA PRO A 79 -2.36 16.32 1.70
C PRO A 79 -3.05 14.96 1.85
N GLN A 80 -2.92 14.10 0.83
CA GLN A 80 -3.44 12.74 0.79
C GLN A 80 -2.78 11.83 1.82
N ALA A 81 -1.52 12.09 2.21
CA ALA A 81 -0.82 11.32 3.24
C ALA A 81 -1.60 11.25 4.56
N LEU A 82 -2.14 12.38 5.02
CA LEU A 82 -2.93 12.44 6.26
C LEU A 82 -4.20 11.58 6.17
N ARG A 83 -4.85 11.56 5.02
CA ARG A 83 -6.08 10.79 4.80
C ARG A 83 -5.80 9.30 4.70
N VAL A 84 -4.68 8.93 4.07
CA VAL A 84 -4.16 7.55 4.08
C VAL A 84 -3.90 7.09 5.52
N HIS A 85 -3.29 7.91 6.37
CA HIS A 85 -3.12 7.59 7.80
C HIS A 85 -4.45 7.35 8.53
N GLN A 86 -5.49 8.16 8.26
CA GLN A 86 -6.81 7.95 8.86
C GLN A 86 -7.49 6.67 8.35
N TRP A 87 -7.30 6.35 7.07
CA TRP A 87 -7.82 5.12 6.48
C TRP A 87 -7.12 3.87 7.02
N LEU A 88 -5.79 3.91 7.18
CA LEU A 88 -4.99 2.88 7.84
C LEU A 88 -5.54 2.52 9.23
N GLY A 89 -5.88 3.54 10.03
CA GLY A 89 -6.45 3.33 11.36
C GLY A 89 -7.80 2.58 11.36
N ARG A 90 -8.53 2.55 10.24
CA ARG A 90 -9.75 1.75 10.09
C ARG A 90 -9.46 0.31 9.72
N LEU A 91 -8.39 0.05 8.95
CA LEU A 91 -7.95 -1.29 8.57
C LEU A 91 -7.40 -2.10 9.75
N GLN A 92 -6.91 -1.41 10.78
CA GLN A 92 -6.34 -2.03 11.99
C GLN A 92 -7.37 -2.33 13.09
N ARG A 93 -8.65 -1.96 12.90
CA ARG A 93 -9.71 -2.32 13.85
C ARG A 93 -10.44 -3.57 13.35
N PRO A 94 -10.48 -4.65 14.15
CA PRO A 94 -11.26 -5.85 13.83
C PRO A 94 -12.77 -5.56 13.81
#